data_AF-S6C9I1-F1
#
_entry.id   AF-S6C9I1-F1
#
_cell.length_a   1.000
_cell.length_b   1.000
_cell.length_c   1.000
_cell.angle_alpha   90.00
_cell.angle_beta   90.00
_cell.angle_gamma   90.00
#
_symmetry.space_group_name_H-M   'P 1'
#
loop_
_entity.id
_entity.type
_entity.pdbx_description
1 polymer ?
#
loop_
_entity_poly.entity_id
_entity_poly.type
_entity_poly.pdbx_seq_one_letter_code
_entity_poly.pdbx_strand_id
1 'polypeptide(L)'
;MLHKPECYLSTYTQRTDLWAKSLLIPSNRSEEDPRGHLDPSRLRRLLCINPLDYSASGLSLFSEDISLFNRFTDCEECYDISFRDILTESKLCVLRGEIYLDGELIPPLTVEVLGDYSARIRLHGGSRKVCHIDCLQIPSSVGYVC
;
A
#
# COMPACT_ATOMS: atom_id res chain seq x y z
N MET A 1 3.12 7.63 -12.66
CA MET A 1 2.91 6.35 -11.95
C MET A 1 4.26 5.66 -11.81
N LEU A 2 4.48 4.90 -10.75
CA LEU A 2 5.72 4.17 -10.49
C LEU A 2 5.35 2.82 -9.88
N HIS A 3 5.96 1.73 -10.34
CA HIS A 3 6.02 0.51 -9.54
C HIS A 3 7.15 0.70 -8.52
N LYS A 4 6.81 1.05 -7.27
CA LYS A 4 7.78 1.27 -6.20
C LYS A 4 8.33 -0.08 -5.73
N PRO A 5 9.65 -0.29 -5.73
CA PRO A 5 10.25 -1.46 -5.11
C PRO A 5 10.25 -1.34 -3.57
N GLU A 6 10.51 -2.45 -2.90
CA GLU A 6 10.81 -2.46 -1.47
C GLU A 6 12.08 -1.64 -1.17
N CYS A 7 12.26 -1.26 0.08
CA CYS A 7 13.39 -0.46 0.56
C CYS A 7 13.44 1.00 0.06
N TYR A 8 12.35 1.50 -0.50
CA TYR A 8 12.18 2.91 -0.86
C TYR A 8 11.06 3.56 -0.05
N LEU A 9 11.31 4.78 0.41
CA LEU A 9 10.34 5.62 1.11
C LEU A 9 9.46 6.35 0.09
N SER A 10 8.14 6.25 0.23
CA SER A 10 7.20 7.01 -0.60
C SER A 10 7.17 8.51 -0.26
N THR A 11 7.49 8.87 0.98
CA THR A 11 7.49 10.25 1.49
C THR A 11 8.88 10.89 1.40
N TYR A 12 8.92 12.21 1.54
CA TYR A 12 10.18 12.96 1.52
C TYR A 12 11.14 12.46 2.62
N THR A 13 12.39 12.28 2.25
CA THR A 13 13.49 11.93 3.16
C THR A 13 14.74 12.70 2.77
N GLN A 14 15.59 12.99 3.74
CA GLN A 14 16.92 13.56 3.50
C GLN A 14 17.84 12.56 2.78
N ARG A 15 17.55 11.26 2.92
CA ARG A 15 18.24 10.18 2.22
C ARG A 15 17.68 10.01 0.81
N THR A 16 18.09 10.90 -0.09
CA THR A 16 17.56 10.95 -1.48
C THR A 16 17.73 9.65 -2.25
N ASP A 17 18.73 8.83 -1.90
CA ASP A 17 18.97 7.47 -2.41
C ASP A 17 17.83 6.49 -2.12
N LEU A 18 17.12 6.68 -1.00
CA LEU A 18 16.00 5.84 -0.59
C LEU A 18 14.64 6.45 -0.96
N TRP A 19 14.61 7.67 -1.51
CA TRP A 19 13.34 8.31 -1.84
C TRP A 19 12.79 7.74 -3.14
N ALA A 20 11.58 7.18 -3.13
CA ALA A 20 10.94 6.62 -4.33
C ALA A 20 10.82 7.63 -5.49
N LYS A 21 10.75 8.93 -5.21
CA LYS A 21 10.78 9.98 -6.24
C LYS A 21 12.05 9.91 -7.10
N SER A 22 13.18 9.48 -6.54
CA SER A 22 14.45 9.34 -7.27
C SER A 22 14.39 8.29 -8.40
N LEU A 23 13.41 7.38 -8.35
CA LEU A 23 13.19 6.35 -9.36
C LEU A 23 12.39 6.85 -10.57
N LEU A 24 11.89 8.09 -10.54
CA LEU A 24 11.18 8.72 -11.66
C LEU A 24 12.15 9.25 -12.73
N ILE A 25 13.01 8.37 -13.23
CA ILE A 25 14.03 8.64 -14.24
C ILE A 25 13.59 8.10 -15.62
N PRO A 26 14.13 8.65 -16.72
CA PRO A 26 13.78 8.20 -18.08
C PRO A 26 13.94 6.69 -18.31
N SER A 27 14.96 6.05 -17.71
CA SER A 27 15.22 4.61 -17.87
C SER A 27 14.18 3.69 -17.22
N ASN A 28 13.37 4.20 -16.29
CA ASN A 28 12.32 3.42 -15.62
C ASN A 28 10.94 3.63 -16.25
N ARG A 29 10.86 4.28 -17.41
CA ARG A 29 9.59 4.51 -18.10
C ARG A 29 9.14 3.30 -18.89
N SER A 30 7.83 3.13 -18.97
CA SER A 30 7.24 2.20 -19.92
C SER A 30 7.50 2.69 -21.35
N GLU A 31 7.82 1.76 -22.25
CA GLU A 31 7.94 2.03 -23.69
C GLU A 31 6.61 2.52 -24.28
N GLU A 32 5.49 2.18 -23.64
CA GLU A 32 4.14 2.56 -24.04
C GLU A 32 3.68 3.90 -23.42
N ASP A 33 4.55 4.71 -22.81
CA ASP A 33 4.17 5.99 -22.21
C ASP A 33 3.58 6.94 -23.27
N PRO A 34 2.25 7.21 -23.23
CA PRO A 34 1.60 8.05 -24.23
C PRO A 34 1.99 9.52 -24.10
N ARG A 35 2.68 9.91 -23.02
CA ARG A 35 3.09 11.29 -22.71
C ARG A 35 4.59 11.38 -22.50
N GLY A 36 5.38 10.86 -23.44
CA GLY A 36 6.85 10.92 -23.48
C GLY A 36 7.50 12.32 -23.32
N HIS A 37 6.71 13.39 -23.15
CA HIS A 37 7.14 14.75 -22.86
C HIS A 37 7.08 15.17 -21.39
N LEU A 38 6.41 14.41 -20.50
CA LEU A 38 6.40 14.74 -19.07
C LEU A 38 7.76 14.37 -18.50
N ASP A 39 8.56 15.32 -18.03
CA ASP A 39 9.82 15.04 -17.33
C ASP A 39 9.65 15.22 -15.82
N PRO A 40 9.59 14.12 -15.03
CA PRO A 40 9.40 14.20 -13.59
C PRO A 40 10.48 15.02 -12.87
N SER A 41 11.68 15.13 -13.42
CA SER A 41 12.76 15.94 -12.85
C SER A 41 12.42 17.45 -12.85
N ARG A 42 11.54 17.88 -13.76
CA ARG A 42 11.07 19.27 -13.85
C ARG A 42 9.93 19.58 -12.89
N LEU A 43 9.32 18.55 -12.29
CA LEU A 43 8.21 18.69 -11.36
C LEU A 43 8.74 18.93 -9.93
N ARG A 44 8.55 20.17 -9.46
CA ARG A 44 9.12 20.64 -8.18
C ARG A 44 8.32 20.15 -6.98
N ARG A 45 7.02 19.90 -7.14
CA ARG A 45 6.09 19.60 -6.04
C ARG A 45 5.40 18.24 -6.18
N LEU A 46 6.10 17.25 -6.74
CA LEU A 46 5.60 15.87 -6.76
C LEU A 46 5.43 15.33 -5.33
N LEU A 47 4.22 14.94 -5.01
CA LEU A 47 3.84 14.25 -3.78
C LEU A 47 3.37 12.84 -4.12
N CYS A 48 3.68 11.87 -3.26
CA CYS A 48 3.11 10.53 -3.38
C CYS A 48 1.69 10.54 -2.80
N ILE A 49 0.69 10.22 -3.63
CA ILE A 49 -0.73 10.31 -3.29
C ILE A 49 -1.17 9.12 -2.43
N ASN A 50 -0.62 7.94 -2.70
CA ASN A 50 -0.84 6.71 -1.95
C ASN A 50 0.52 6.19 -1.44
N PRO A 51 1.03 6.72 -0.32
CA PRO A 51 2.31 6.28 0.21
C PRO A 51 2.26 4.80 0.57
N LEU A 52 3.25 4.05 0.10
CA LEU A 52 3.45 2.65 0.44
C LEU A 52 4.56 2.57 1.49
N ASP A 53 4.45 1.59 2.39
CA ASP A 53 5.44 1.33 3.40
C ASP A 53 6.80 0.95 2.81
N TYR A 54 7.84 1.08 3.63
CA TYR A 54 9.22 0.79 3.23
C TYR A 54 9.38 -0.67 2.77
N SER A 55 8.71 -1.61 3.43
CA SER A 55 8.67 -3.03 3.09
C SER A 55 7.71 -3.38 1.97
N ALA A 56 6.85 -2.46 1.54
CA ALA A 56 5.86 -2.72 0.51
C ALA A 56 6.41 -2.39 -0.89
N SER A 57 6.01 -3.20 -1.87
CA SER A 57 6.22 -2.94 -3.29
C SER A 57 4.87 -2.79 -4.00
N GLY A 58 4.84 -2.04 -5.10
CA GLY A 58 3.66 -1.94 -5.94
C GLY A 58 3.37 -0.55 -6.47
N LEU A 59 2.12 -0.28 -6.81
CA LEU A 59 1.73 0.94 -7.50
C LEU A 59 1.80 2.17 -6.58
N SER A 60 2.71 3.10 -6.91
CA SER A 60 2.78 4.43 -6.33
C SER A 60 2.38 5.50 -7.35
N LEU A 61 1.45 6.36 -6.94
CA LEU A 61 0.96 7.48 -7.71
C LEU A 61 1.64 8.75 -7.20
N PHE A 62 2.18 9.54 -8.12
CA PHE A 62 2.75 10.85 -7.81
C PHE A 62 2.02 11.94 -8.59
N SER A 63 1.74 13.07 -7.94
CA SER A 63 1.12 14.24 -8.55
C SER A 63 1.55 15.53 -7.87
N GLU A 64 1.47 16.65 -8.58
CA GLU A 64 1.58 18.00 -7.98
C GLU A 64 0.22 18.53 -7.50
N ASP A 65 -0.88 17.89 -7.92
CA ASP A 65 -2.24 18.25 -7.50
C ASP A 65 -2.56 17.60 -6.15
N ILE A 66 -2.47 18.41 -5.09
CA ILE A 66 -2.75 17.98 -3.71
C ILE A 66 -4.23 17.63 -3.50
N SER A 67 -5.15 18.12 -4.32
CA SER A 67 -6.57 17.81 -4.18
C SER A 67 -6.86 16.32 -4.41
N LEU A 68 -5.98 15.63 -5.12
CA LEU A 68 -6.07 14.19 -5.34
C LEU A 68 -5.97 13.38 -4.04
N PHE A 69 -5.24 13.85 -3.01
CA PHE A 69 -5.19 13.13 -1.73
C PHE A 69 -6.58 12.83 -1.18
N ASN A 70 -7.49 13.81 -1.23
CA ASN A 70 -8.85 13.67 -0.72
C ASN A 70 -9.79 12.94 -1.69
N ARG A 71 -9.40 12.78 -2.97
CA ARG A 71 -10.19 11.99 -3.92
C ARG A 71 -9.89 10.51 -3.81
N PHE A 72 -8.66 10.16 -3.45
CA PHE A 72 -8.25 8.76 -3.26
C PHE A 72 -8.56 8.20 -1.87
N THR A 73 -9.09 9.01 -0.94
CA THR A 73 -9.53 8.52 0.37
C THR A 73 -10.74 7.59 0.32
N ASP A 74 -11.49 7.59 -0.78
CA ASP A 74 -12.69 6.75 -0.96
C ASP A 74 -12.50 5.75 -2.12
N CYS A 75 -11.27 5.43 -2.47
CA CYS A 75 -10.97 4.43 -3.48
C CYS A 75 -10.84 3.03 -2.87
N GLU A 76 -11.15 2.02 -3.67
CA GLU A 76 -10.76 0.65 -3.37
C GLU A 76 -9.25 0.49 -3.57
N GLU A 77 -8.61 -0.15 -2.59
CA GLU A 77 -7.22 -0.56 -2.68
C GLU A 77 -7.14 -2.09 -2.62
N CYS A 78 -6.20 -2.64 -3.37
CA CYS A 78 -6.03 -4.07 -3.54
C CYS A 78 -4.56 -4.43 -3.31
N TYR A 79 -4.32 -5.40 -2.42
CA TYR A 79 -2.99 -5.82 -1.99
C TYR A 79 -2.87 -7.33 -2.12
N ASP A 80 -1.78 -7.78 -2.72
CA ASP A 80 -1.36 -9.18 -2.68
C ASP A 80 -0.37 -9.35 -1.53
N ILE A 81 -0.76 -10.10 -0.51
CA ILE A 81 -0.03 -10.22 0.75
C ILE A 81 0.52 -11.64 0.87
N SER A 82 1.80 -11.72 1.24
CA SER A 82 2.48 -12.97 1.59
C SER A 82 2.61 -13.07 3.10
N PHE A 83 2.17 -14.19 3.66
CA PHE A 83 2.19 -14.48 5.08
C PHE A 83 3.39 -15.34 5.43
N ARG A 84 4.01 -15.08 6.58
CA ARG A 84 5.13 -15.89 7.09
C ARG A 84 4.71 -17.33 7.40
N ASP A 85 3.50 -17.50 7.90
CA ASP A 85 2.93 -18.76 8.35
C ASP A 85 1.66 -19.08 7.57
N ILE A 86 1.26 -20.35 7.56
CA ILE A 86 0.06 -20.84 6.86
C ILE A 86 -1.19 -20.03 7.26
N LEU A 87 -2.00 -19.69 6.27
CA LEU A 87 -3.34 -19.12 6.40
C LEU A 87 -4.34 -20.19 6.85
N THR A 88 -4.41 -20.41 8.16
CA THR A 88 -5.44 -21.25 8.77
C THR A 88 -6.81 -20.56 8.71
N GLU A 89 -7.89 -21.35 8.76
CA GLU A 89 -9.27 -20.83 8.88
C GLU A 89 -9.44 -19.85 10.06
N SER A 90 -8.76 -20.08 11.19
CA SER A 90 -8.78 -19.17 12.33
C SER A 90 -8.27 -17.77 11.97
N LYS A 91 -7.17 -17.67 11.20
CA LYS A 91 -6.63 -16.39 10.71
C LYS A 91 -7.56 -15.75 9.70
N LEU A 92 -8.15 -16.54 8.79
CA LEU A 92 -9.10 -16.03 7.81
C LEU A 92 -10.36 -15.47 8.48
N CYS A 93 -10.82 -16.10 9.56
CA CYS A 93 -11.94 -15.61 10.37
C CYS A 93 -11.63 -14.23 10.97
N VAL A 94 -10.42 -14.05 11.54
CA VAL A 94 -9.98 -12.74 12.05
C VAL A 94 -9.89 -11.72 10.92
N LEU A 95 -9.28 -12.06 9.78
CA LEU A 95 -9.12 -11.14 8.65
C LEU A 95 -10.46 -10.71 8.03
N ARG A 96 -11.48 -11.57 8.07
CA ARG A 96 -12.83 -11.29 7.57
C ARG A 96 -13.75 -10.66 8.63
N GLY A 97 -13.31 -10.60 9.88
CA GLY A 97 -14.04 -10.02 11.00
C GLY A 97 -13.83 -8.52 11.13
N GLU A 98 -14.27 -7.98 12.25
CA GLU A 98 -14.01 -6.59 12.64
C GLU A 98 -12.58 -6.46 13.17
N ILE A 99 -11.80 -5.57 12.58
CA ILE A 99 -10.42 -5.31 12.97
C ILE A 99 -10.35 -3.87 13.49
N TYR A 100 -9.76 -3.70 14.67
CA TYR A 100 -9.51 -2.40 15.26
C TYR A 100 -8.00 -2.11 15.24
N LEU A 101 -7.62 -0.97 14.66
CA LEU A 101 -6.24 -0.46 14.68
C LEU A 101 -6.24 0.85 15.47
N ASP A 102 -5.40 0.95 16.50
CA ASP A 102 -5.32 2.11 17.39
C ASP A 102 -6.67 2.57 17.96
N GLY A 103 -7.56 1.61 18.25
CA GLY A 103 -8.90 1.86 18.79
C GLY A 103 -9.97 2.22 17.74
N GLU A 104 -9.60 2.31 16.47
CA GLU A 104 -10.48 2.65 15.36
C GLU A 104 -10.82 1.41 14.54
N LEU A 105 -12.12 1.21 14.28
CA LEU A 105 -12.58 0.15 13.36
C LEU A 105 -12.10 0.46 11.94
N ILE A 106 -11.41 -0.50 11.31
CA ILE A 106 -11.08 -0.39 9.89
C ILE A 106 -12.24 -0.88 9.02
N PRO A 107 -12.38 -0.37 7.79
CA PRO A 107 -13.36 -0.88 6.84
C PRO A 107 -13.23 -2.41 6.64
N PRO A 108 -14.35 -3.14 6.47
CA PRO A 108 -14.33 -4.57 6.24
C PRO A 108 -13.41 -4.96 5.07
N LEU A 109 -12.60 -6.00 5.29
CA LEU A 109 -11.68 -6.52 4.29
C LEU A 109 -12.38 -7.60 3.46
N THR A 110 -12.21 -7.53 2.13
CA THR A 110 -12.50 -8.66 1.26
C THR A 110 -11.24 -9.49 1.10
N VAL A 111 -11.29 -10.76 1.51
CA VAL A 111 -10.12 -11.66 1.52
C VAL A 111 -10.33 -12.81 0.55
N GLU A 112 -9.51 -12.84 -0.49
CA GLU A 112 -9.43 -13.89 -1.52
C GLU A 112 -8.15 -14.70 -1.30
N VAL A 113 -8.27 -15.98 -0.95
CA VAL A 113 -7.11 -16.85 -0.72
C VAL A 113 -6.49 -17.21 -2.06
N LEU A 114 -5.20 -16.92 -2.24
CA LEU A 114 -4.44 -17.25 -3.45
C LEU A 114 -3.62 -18.54 -3.27
N GLY A 115 -3.30 -18.90 -2.02
CA GLY A 115 -2.57 -20.10 -1.65
C GLY A 115 -2.35 -20.17 -0.13
N ASP A 116 -1.67 -21.22 0.34
CA ASP A 116 -1.50 -21.49 1.77
C ASP A 116 -0.80 -20.37 2.54
N TYR A 117 0.00 -19.55 1.86
CA TYR A 117 0.79 -18.46 2.44
C TYR A 117 0.49 -17.11 1.78
N SER A 118 -0.60 -17.00 1.02
CA SER A 118 -0.87 -15.79 0.24
C SER A 118 -2.35 -15.52 0.08
N ALA A 119 -2.74 -14.26 0.21
CA ALA A 119 -4.09 -13.80 -0.04
C ALA A 119 -4.09 -12.42 -0.70
N ARG A 120 -5.15 -12.16 -1.46
CA ARG A 120 -5.49 -10.84 -1.95
C ARG A 120 -6.48 -10.19 -1.00
N ILE A 121 -6.13 -9.02 -0.49
CA ILE A 121 -6.96 -8.21 0.38
C ILE A 121 -7.42 -6.97 -0.38
N ARG A 122 -8.74 -6.73 -0.38
CA ARG A 122 -9.33 -5.49 -0.88
C ARG A 122 -10.02 -4.75 0.24
N LEU A 123 -9.91 -3.43 0.22
CA LEU A 123 -10.60 -2.56 1.16
C LEU A 123 -11.02 -1.26 0.50
N HIS A 124 -12.13 -0.71 0.98
CA HIS A 124 -12.63 0.58 0.54
C HIS A 124 -12.23 1.68 1.52
N GLY A 125 -11.49 2.68 1.05
CA GLY A 125 -11.26 3.93 1.76
C GLY A 125 -10.27 3.90 2.94
N GLY A 126 -9.16 3.14 2.83
CA GLY A 126 -8.28 2.85 3.98
C GLY A 126 -6.79 3.20 3.87
N SER A 127 -6.33 3.92 2.85
CA SER A 127 -4.89 4.04 2.53
C SER A 127 -3.98 4.55 3.64
N ARG A 128 -4.52 5.29 4.61
CA ARG A 128 -3.73 5.82 5.75
C ARG A 128 -3.80 4.97 7.01
N LYS A 129 -4.80 4.10 7.14
CA LYS A 129 -5.03 3.30 8.35
C LYS A 129 -4.49 1.87 8.21
N VAL A 130 -4.24 1.42 6.99
CA VAL A 130 -4.08 -0.02 6.68
C VAL A 130 -2.66 -0.40 6.22
N CYS A 131 -1.74 0.57 6.11
CA CYS A 131 -0.31 0.31 5.91
C CYS A 131 0.29 -0.66 6.96
N HIS A 132 -0.37 -0.83 8.11
CA HIS A 132 0.08 -1.73 9.17
C HIS A 132 -0.53 -3.15 9.12
N ILE A 133 -1.20 -3.58 8.04
CA ILE A 133 -1.63 -4.99 7.94
C ILE A 133 -0.44 -5.96 7.95
N ASP A 134 0.72 -5.58 7.40
CA ASP A 134 1.94 -6.37 7.55
C ASP A 134 2.36 -6.51 9.04
N CYS A 135 1.96 -5.55 9.88
CA CYS A 135 2.12 -5.56 11.32
C CYS A 135 0.93 -6.15 12.09
N LEU A 136 -0.12 -6.65 11.41
CA LEU A 136 -1.01 -7.64 12.01
C LEU A 136 -0.20 -8.94 12.14
N GLN A 137 0.76 -8.93 13.06
CA GLN A 137 1.14 -10.09 13.85
C GLN A 137 -0.14 -10.51 14.54
N ILE A 138 -1.07 -11.18 13.86
CA ILE A 138 -2.24 -11.80 14.46
C ILE A 138 -1.65 -12.83 15.41
N PRO A 139 -1.53 -12.53 16.72
CA PRO A 139 -0.92 -13.46 17.62
C PRO A 139 -1.87 -14.65 17.67
N SER A 140 -1.34 -15.86 17.62
CA SER A 140 -2.10 -17.10 17.81
C SER A 140 -2.78 -17.21 19.19
N SER A 141 -2.82 -16.12 19.97
CA SER A 141 -3.25 -16.03 21.35
C SER A 141 -3.85 -14.66 21.71
N VAL A 142 -4.62 -14.02 20.84
CA VAL A 142 -5.51 -12.92 21.25
C VAL A 142 -6.88 -13.53 21.54
N GLY A 143 -7.26 -13.55 22.81
CA GLY A 143 -8.59 -13.94 23.24
C GLY A 143 -9.60 -12.94 22.68
N TYR A 144 -10.53 -13.43 21.88
CA TYR A 144 -11.69 -12.66 21.45
C TYR A 144 -12.92 -13.14 22.21
N VAL A 145 -13.66 -12.18 22.75
CA VAL A 145 -15.01 -12.38 23.26
C VAL A 145 -15.93 -12.45 22.04
N CYS A 146 -16.61 -13.58 21.87
CA CYS A 146 -17.69 -13.75 20.91
C CYS A 146 -18.93 -12.93 21.29
#